data_AF-A0A934V1K8-F1
#
_entry.id   AF-A0A934V1K8-F1
#
_cell.length_a   1.000
_cell.length_b   1.000
_cell.length_c   1.000
_cell.angle_alpha   90.00
_cell.angle_beta   90.00
_cell.angle_gamma   90.00
#
_symmetry.space_group_name_H-M   'P 1'
#
loop_
_entity.id
_entity.type
_entity.pdbx_description
1 polymer ?
#
loop_
_entity_poly.entity_id
_entity_poly.type
_entity_poly.pdbx_seq_one_letter_code
_entity_poly.pdbx_strand_id
1 'polypeptide(L)' 'MPESVEPTEFPRSLGKVAPRELAAHGYTRYEQLTRVTPGELLRIHGVGPKAIRILEEELAARGLSFADA' A
#
# COMPACT_ATOMS: atom_id res chain seq x y z
N MET A 1 -20.08 -18.67 9.72
CA MET A 1 -20.02 -17.93 8.44
C MET A 1 -18.74 -17.11 8.49
N PRO A 2 -17.81 -17.24 7.53
CA PRO A 2 -16.55 -16.50 7.60
C PRO A 2 -16.81 -15.04 7.24
N GLU A 3 -16.56 -14.14 8.18
CA GLU A 3 -16.46 -12.71 7.90
C GLU A 3 -15.15 -12.52 7.13
N SER A 4 -15.25 -12.47 5.80
CA SER A 4 -14.16 -12.13 4.91
C SER A 4 -13.69 -10.70 5.21
N VAL A 5 -12.79 -10.58 6.17
CA VAL A 5 -11.75 -9.55 6.13
C VAL A 5 -11.02 -9.81 4.83
N GLU A 6 -11.42 -9.12 3.76
CA GLU A 6 -10.64 -9.11 2.53
C GLU A 6 -9.22 -8.73 2.95
N PRO A 7 -8.24 -9.63 2.82
CA PRO A 7 -6.88 -9.27 3.13
C PRO A 7 -6.55 -8.19 2.12
N THR A 8 -6.42 -6.96 2.58
CA THR A 8 -5.71 -5.93 1.81
C THR A 8 -4.50 -6.61 1.20
N GLU A 9 -4.32 -6.52 -0.12
CA GLU A 9 -3.23 -7.22 -0.81
C GLU A 9 -1.83 -6.80 -0.28
N PHE A 10 -1.79 -5.78 0.58
CA PHE A 10 -0.62 -5.32 1.29
C PHE A 10 -0.11 -6.34 2.30
N PRO A 11 1.20 -6.69 2.24
CA PRO A 11 1.79 -7.56 3.21
C PRO A 11 1.72 -6.90 4.59
N ARG A 12 1.56 -7.77 5.60
CA ARG A 12 1.67 -7.41 7.02
C ARG A 12 2.99 -6.69 7.33
N SER A 13 3.98 -6.84 6.45
CA SER A 13 5.28 -6.18 6.45
C SER A 13 5.18 -4.65 6.35
N LEU A 14 4.14 -4.08 5.74
CA LEU A 14 3.85 -2.64 5.77
C LEU A 14 3.61 -2.11 7.20
N GLY A 15 3.34 -3.00 8.15
CA GLY A 15 2.94 -2.67 9.52
C GLY A 15 1.42 -2.73 9.70
N LYS A 16 0.95 -2.44 10.92
CA LYS A 16 -0.50 -2.45 11.24
C LYS A 16 -1.25 -1.20 10.78
N VAL A 17 -0.55 -0.07 10.60
CA VAL A 17 -1.18 1.24 10.36
C VAL A 17 -1.34 1.50 8.88
N ALA A 18 -0.29 1.33 8.07
CA ALA A 18 -0.32 1.55 6.63
C ALA A 18 -1.45 0.83 5.88
N PRO A 19 -1.68 -0.50 5.97
CA PRO A 19 -2.79 -1.15 5.27
C PRO A 19 -4.16 -0.67 5.76
N ARG A 20 -4.26 -0.22 7.01
CA ARG A 20 -5.51 0.30 7.60
C ARG A 20 -5.84 1.69 7.07
N GLU A 21 -4.84 2.56 6.97
CA GLU A 21 -4.99 3.89 6.37
C GLU A 21 -5.22 3.80 4.86
N LEU A 22 -4.48 2.92 4.17
CA LEU A 22 -4.70 2.66 2.75
C LEU A 22 -6.15 2.21 2.51
N ALA A 23 -6.64 1.24 3.27
CA ALA A 23 -8.03 0.80 3.19
C ALA A 23 -9.01 1.93 3.52
N ALA A 24 -8.72 2.79 4.49
CA ALA A 24 -9.54 3.95 4.84
C ALA A 24 -9.60 4.99 3.70
N HIS A 25 -8.51 5.14 2.95
CA HIS A 25 -8.44 5.96 1.73
C HIS A 25 -8.97 5.23 0.47
N GLY A 26 -9.44 3.99 0.61
CA GLY A 26 -9.97 3.18 -0.49
C GLY A 26 -8.90 2.52 -1.37
N TYR A 27 -7.63 2.58 -0.97
CA TYR A 27 -6.53 1.81 -1.54
C TYR A 27 -6.53 0.43 -0.91
N THR A 28 -7.00 -0.59 -1.62
CA THR A 28 -6.99 -1.98 -1.13
C THR A 28 -6.05 -2.88 -1.93
N ARG A 29 -5.53 -2.37 -3.05
CA ARG A 29 -4.75 -3.10 -4.07
C ARG A 29 -3.63 -2.24 -4.65
N TYR A 30 -2.58 -2.92 -5.14
CA TYR A 30 -1.38 -2.29 -5.72
C TYR A 30 -1.66 -1.44 -6.95
N GLU A 31 -2.64 -1.80 -7.78
CA GLU A 31 -3.03 -1.00 -8.96
C GLU A 31 -3.54 0.41 -8.62
N GLN A 32 -4.05 0.62 -7.41
CA GLN A 32 -4.46 1.96 -7.01
C GLN A 32 -3.26 2.77 -6.51
N LEU A 33 -2.22 2.09 -6.05
CA LEU A 33 -0.95 2.69 -5.66
C LEU A 33 -0.15 3.14 -6.88
N THR A 34 -0.26 2.45 -8.02
CA THR A 34 0.36 2.90 -9.27
C THR A 34 -0.21 4.22 -9.80
N ARG A 35 -1.34 4.70 -9.25
CA ARG A 35 -1.94 6.00 -9.57
C ARG A 35 -1.55 7.11 -8.59
N VAL A 36 -0.86 6.78 -7.50
CA VAL A 36 -0.38 7.74 -6.51
C VAL A 36 1.14 7.72 -6.43
N THR A 37 1.70 8.80 -5.91
CA THR A 37 3.14 8.94 -5.74
C THR A 37 3.56 8.43 -4.34
N PRO A 38 4.81 7.98 -4.17
CA PRO A 38 5.34 7.68 -2.85
C PRO A 38 5.31 8.91 -1.93
N GLY A 39 5.41 10.13 -2.50
CA GLY A 39 5.25 11.37 -1.74
C GLY A 39 3.85 11.55 -1.13
N GLU A 40 2.78 11.25 -1.88
CA GLU A 40 1.41 11.26 -1.36
C GLU A 40 1.21 10.18 -0.31
N LEU A 41 1.78 9.00 -0.53
CA LEU A 41 1.75 7.91 0.44
C LEU A 41 2.46 8.29 1.74
N LEU A 42 3.62 8.93 1.68
CA LEU A 42 4.34 9.45 2.85
C LEU A 42 3.56 10.51 3.63
N ARG A 43 2.58 11.18 3.01
CA ARG A 43 1.67 12.12 3.70
C ARG A 43 0.56 11.41 4.45
N ILE A 44 0.24 10.16 4.10
CA ILE A 44 -0.78 9.36 4.81
C ILE A 44 -0.26 9.00 6.20
N HIS A 45 -1.07 9.27 7.21
CA HIS A 45 -0.69 9.14 8.62
C HIS A 45 -0.48 7.68 9.02
N GLY A 46 0.75 7.17 8.89
CA GLY A 46 1.10 5.79 9.26
C GLY A 46 1.69 4.96 8.12
N VAL A 47 1.81 5.55 6.92
CA VAL A 47 2.64 5.02 5.84
C VAL A 47 4.04 5.61 5.99
N GLY A 48 4.91 4.88 6.66
CA GLY A 48 6.31 5.27 6.84
C GLY A 48 7.18 4.98 5.61
N PRO A 49 8.42 5.50 5.56
CA PRO A 49 9.39 5.19 4.50
C PRO A 49 9.68 3.68 4.37
N LYS A 50 9.50 2.93 5.46
CA LYS A 50 9.58 1.45 5.44
C LYS A 50 8.43 0.82 4.66
N ALA A 51 7.21 1.35 4.79
CA ALA A 51 6.05 0.85 4.06
C ALA A 51 6.19 1.15 2.56
N ILE A 52 6.72 2.34 2.21
CA ILE A 52 7.01 2.73 0.82
C ILE A 52 8.00 1.76 0.18
N ARG A 53 9.12 1.46 0.86
CA ARG A 53 10.10 0.49 0.36
C ARG A 53 9.48 -0.87 0.06
N ILE A 54 8.68 -1.39 0.99
CA ILE A 54 8.03 -2.70 0.81
C ILE A 54 7.02 -2.66 -0.33
N LEU A 55 6.23 -1.59 -0.41
CA LEU A 55 5.30 -1.39 -1.53
C LEU A 55 6.04 -1.30 -2.86
N GLU A 56 7.15 -0.55 -2.92
CA GLU A 56 8.00 -0.40 -4.11
C GLU A 56 8.60 -1.74 -4.52
N GLU A 57 9.14 -2.52 -3.59
CA GLU A 57 9.67 -3.86 -3.84
C GLU A 57 8.58 -4.81 -4.37
N GLU A 58 7.39 -4.83 -3.75
CA GLU A 58 6.26 -5.66 -4.19
C GLU A 58 5.70 -5.21 -5.55
N LEU A 59 5.60 -3.90 -5.78
CA LEU A 59 5.21 -3.31 -7.06
C LEU A 59 6.22 -3.72 -8.14
N ALA A 60 7.51 -3.51 -7.89
CA ALA A 60 8.59 -3.85 -8.82
C ALA A 60 8.65 -5.36 -9.11
N ALA A 61 8.44 -6.20 -8.09
CA ALA A 61 8.35 -7.66 -8.26
C ALA A 61 7.16 -8.07 -9.15
N ARG A 62 6.08 -7.28 -9.14
CA ARG A 62 4.92 -7.45 -10.03
C ARG A 62 5.07 -6.73 -11.39
N GLY A 63 6.17 -6.01 -11.62
CA GLY A 63 6.38 -5.19 -12.81
C GLY A 63 5.54 -3.90 -12.84
N LEU A 64 5.01 -3.50 -11.69
CA LEU A 64 4.26 -2.28 -11.47
C LEU A 64 5.16 -1.24 -10.78
N SER A 65 4.77 0.03 -10.84
CA SER A 65 5.54 1.13 -10.25
C SER A 65 4.57 2.18 -9.74
N PHE A 66 4.97 2.96 -8.73
CA PHE A 66 4.21 4.14 -8.36
C PHE A 66 4.14 5.14 -9.52
N ALA A 67 3.19 6.06 -9.49
CA ALA A 67 3.02 7.07 -10.54
C ALA A 67 4.24 8.01 -10.71
N ASP A 68 5.18 8.00 -9.75
CA ASP A 68 6.37 8.85 -9.68
C ASP A 68 7.68 8.11 -10.01
N ALA A 69 7.61 6.83 -10.38
CA ALA A 69 8.77 5.99 -10.63
C ALA A 69 9.38 6.19 -12.02
#